data_AF-A0A9E5NQN6-F1
#
_entry.id   AF-A0A9E5NQN6-F1
#
_cell.length_a   1.000
_cell.length_b   1.000
_cell.length_c   1.000
_cell.angle_alpha   90.00
_cell.angle_beta   90.00
_cell.angle_gamma   90.00
#
_symmetry.space_group_name_H-M   'P 1'
#
loop_
_entity.id
_entity.type
_entity.pdbx_description
1 polymer ?
#
loop_
_entity_poly.entity_id
_entity_poly.type
_entity_poly.pdbx_seq_one_letter_code
_entity_poly.pdbx_strand_id
1 'polypeptide(L)' 'MNGRAVDHQGYHMPAEWEKHEGTWLQWPHDDTFRGRQMPLEHIWLAMTEALHQHEIVHIVVPDQRREDH' A
#
# COMPACT_ATOMS: atom_id res chain seq x y z
N MET A 1 30.27 -15.13 -8.41
CA MET A 1 29.74 -14.12 -7.47
C MET A 1 28.61 -14.80 -6.71
N ASN A 2 28.80 -15.06 -5.41
CA ASN A 2 27.90 -15.86 -4.57
C ASN A 2 26.70 -15.04 -4.11
N GLY A 3 25.52 -15.29 -4.69
CA GLY A 3 24.24 -14.88 -4.11
C GLY A 3 23.85 -15.89 -3.03
N ARG A 4 23.80 -15.47 -1.77
CA ARG A 4 23.34 -16.31 -0.66
C ARG A 4 21.91 -16.81 -0.93
N ALA A 5 21.73 -18.12 -0.85
CA ALA A 5 20.44 -18.79 -0.88
C ALA A 5 19.57 -18.33 0.29
N VAL A 6 18.29 -18.06 0.03
CA VAL A 6 17.26 -17.87 1.05
C VAL A 6 17.11 -19.18 1.81
N ASP A 7 17.16 -19.13 3.14
CA ASP A 7 17.12 -20.32 3.99
C ASP A 7 15.74 -21.02 3.98
N HIS A 8 15.79 -22.34 4.20
CA HIS A 8 14.66 -23.27 4.11
C HIS A 8 13.81 -23.32 5.40
N GLN A 9 13.11 -22.25 5.75
CA GLN A 9 12.14 -22.27 6.86
C GLN A 9 10.70 -22.64 6.46
N GLY A 10 10.47 -23.14 5.24
CA GLY A 10 9.13 -23.53 4.77
C GLY A 10 8.20 -22.36 4.44
N TYR A 11 8.71 -21.13 4.48
CA TYR A 11 7.99 -19.95 4.00
C TYR A 11 7.97 -19.92 2.48
N HIS A 12 6.86 -19.44 1.93
CA HIS A 12 6.71 -19.13 0.52
C HIS A 12 5.93 -17.83 0.37
N MET A 13 6.06 -17.19 -0.78
CA MET A 13 5.19 -16.08 -1.16
C MET A 13 3.86 -16.69 -1.63
N PRO A 14 2.74 -16.44 -0.92
CA PRO A 14 1.44 -16.93 -1.35
C PRO A 14 1.04 -16.24 -2.65
N ALA A 15 0.12 -16.84 -3.39
CA ALA A 15 -0.46 -16.23 -4.56
C ALA A 15 -1.41 -15.08 -4.18
N GLU A 16 -1.54 -14.09 -5.07
CA GLU A 16 -2.38 -12.90 -4.83
C GLU A 16 -3.89 -13.17 -4.71
N TRP A 17 -4.36 -14.38 -5.04
CA TRP A 17 -5.77 -14.76 -4.88
C TRP A 17 -6.03 -15.53 -3.58
N GLU A 18 -4.99 -15.80 -2.79
CA GLU A 18 -5.15 -16.38 -1.47
C GLU A 18 -5.67 -15.33 -0.49
N LYS A 19 -6.10 -15.77 0.70
CA LYS A 19 -6.68 -14.86 1.68
C LYS A 19 -5.62 -13.88 2.19
N HIS A 20 -5.87 -12.58 2.01
CA HIS A 20 -5.05 -11.52 2.56
C HIS A 20 -5.52 -11.11 3.97
N GLU A 21 -4.59 -10.55 4.76
CA GLU A 21 -4.94 -9.80 5.98
C GLU A 21 -5.45 -8.40 5.62
N GLY A 22 -4.82 -7.77 4.64
CA GLY A 22 -5.20 -6.46 4.14
C GLY A 22 -4.25 -5.95 3.06
N THR A 23 -4.62 -4.82 2.46
CA THR A 23 -3.83 -4.11 1.46
C THR A 23 -3.25 -2.83 2.03
N TRP A 24 -1.99 -2.56 1.69
CA TRP A 24 -1.26 -1.37 2.14
C TRP A 24 -1.16 -0.36 1.00
N LEU A 25 -1.66 0.86 1.21
CA LEU A 25 -1.60 1.95 0.24
C LEU A 25 -0.81 3.13 0.82
N GLN A 26 0.15 3.66 0.08
CA GLN A 26 0.86 4.88 0.47
C GLN A 26 0.04 6.11 0.07
N TRP A 27 -0.27 7.02 1.00
CA TRP A 27 -1.04 8.24 0.68
C TRP A 27 -0.34 9.07 -0.39
N PRO A 28 -1.06 9.54 -1.43
CA PRO A 28 -0.45 10.29 -2.51
C PRO A 28 0.05 11.63 -2.00
N HIS A 29 1.20 12.06 -2.54
CA HIS A 29 1.83 13.30 -2.12
C HIS A 29 2.58 13.97 -3.27
N ASP A 30 2.66 15.29 -3.19
CA ASP A 30 3.13 16.14 -4.29
C ASP A 30 4.65 16.06 -4.55
N ASP A 31 5.40 15.39 -3.66
CA ASP A 31 6.86 15.24 -3.79
C ASP A 31 7.25 14.42 -5.04
N THR A 32 6.35 13.53 -5.50
CA THR A 32 6.56 12.70 -6.70
C THR A 32 5.90 13.29 -7.95
N PHE A 33 4.73 13.93 -7.82
CA PHE A 33 3.95 14.44 -8.95
C PHE A 33 3.35 15.82 -8.65
N ARG A 34 4.17 16.87 -8.79
CA ARG A 34 3.75 18.25 -8.51
C ARG A 34 2.43 18.64 -9.17
N GLY A 35 1.54 19.26 -8.39
CA GLY A 35 0.23 19.74 -8.81
C GLY A 35 -0.80 18.63 -9.05
N ARG A 36 -0.53 17.38 -8.65
CA ARG A 36 -1.46 16.25 -8.86
C ARG A 36 -1.96 15.61 -7.58
N GLN A 37 -1.58 16.12 -6.41
CA GLN A 37 -2.02 15.56 -5.13
C GLN A 37 -3.55 15.41 -5.03
N MET A 38 -4.33 16.48 -5.19
CA MET A 38 -5.80 16.41 -5.06
C MET A 38 -6.45 15.36 -5.99
N PRO A 39 -6.17 15.34 -7.33
CA PRO A 39 -6.69 14.27 -8.19
C PRO A 39 -6.29 12.85 -7.74
N LEU A 40 -5.06 12.67 -7.26
CA LEU A 40 -4.59 11.38 -6.76
C LEU A 40 -5.30 10.99 -5.46
N GLU A 41 -5.56 11.93 -4.55
CA GLU A 41 -6.31 11.66 -3.32
C GLU A 41 -7.71 11.12 -3.62
N HIS A 42 -8.42 11.70 -4.59
CA HIS A 42 -9.73 11.18 -5.01
C HIS A 42 -9.65 9.74 -5.54
N ILE A 43 -8.59 9.41 -6.29
CA ILE A 43 -8.37 8.05 -6.78
C ILE A 43 -8.07 7.10 -5.62
N TRP A 44 -7.27 7.52 -4.63
CA TRP A 44 -6.96 6.72 -3.45
C TRP A 44 -8.18 6.46 -2.57
N LEU A 45 -9.04 7.47 -2.41
CA LEU A 45 -10.31 7.30 -1.73
C LEU A 45 -11.21 6.29 -2.46
N ALA A 46 -11.31 6.37 -3.80
CA ALA A 46 -12.09 5.42 -4.58
C ALA A 46 -11.54 3.98 -4.50
N MET A 47 -10.21 3.81 -4.53
CA MET A 47 -9.57 2.50 -4.31
C MET A 47 -9.87 1.96 -2.91
N THR A 48 -9.76 2.81 -1.89
CA THR A 48 -10.04 2.44 -0.49
C THR A 48 -11.51 2.06 -0.32
N GLU A 49 -12.44 2.81 -0.91
CA GLU A 49 -13.88 2.51 -0.89
C GLU A 49 -14.19 1.16 -1.54
N ALA A 50 -13.49 0.79 -2.60
CA ALA A 50 -13.65 -0.54 -3.22
C ALA A 50 -13.04 -1.66 -2.35
N LEU A 51 -11.83 -1.46 -1.82
CA LEU A 51 -11.09 -2.51 -1.10
C LEU A 51 -11.63 -2.78 0.31
N HIS A 52 -12.04 -1.74 1.05
CA HIS A 52 -12.45 -1.87 2.46
C HIS A 52 -13.69 -2.74 2.66
N GLN A 53 -14.45 -3.01 1.59
CA GLN A 53 -15.61 -3.90 1.60
C GLN A 53 -15.21 -5.38 1.73
N HIS A 54 -13.94 -5.71 1.47
CA HIS A 54 -13.45 -7.08 1.37
C HIS A 54 -12.25 -7.37 2.29
N GLU A 55 -11.43 -6.38 2.60
CA GLU A 55 -10.22 -6.53 3.42
C GLU A 55 -9.88 -5.24 4.17
N ILE A 56 -8.93 -5.34 5.11
CA ILE A 56 -8.43 -4.16 5.83
C ILE A 56 -7.57 -3.34 4.87
N VAL A 57 -7.80 -2.03 4.80
CA VAL A 57 -6.95 -1.10 4.05
C VAL A 57 -6.09 -0.32 5.03
N HIS A 58 -4.78 -0.51 4.94
CA HIS A 58 -3.79 0.21 5.73
C HIS A 58 -3.26 1.39 4.91
N ILE A 59 -3.51 2.62 5.37
CA ILE A 59 -2.99 3.83 4.73
C ILE A 59 -1.68 4.26 5.40
N VAL A 60 -0.61 4.30 4.62
CA VAL A 60 0.71 4.74 5.07
C VAL A 60 0.92 6.20 4.69
N VAL A 61 1.03 7.06 5.69
CA VAL A 61 1.30 8.49 5.53
C VAL A 61 2.79 8.74 5.79
N PRO A 62 3.49 9.51 4.91
CA PRO A 62 4.95 9.64 4.98
C PRO A 62 5.47 10.46 6.17
N ASP A 63 4.66 11.35 6.75
CA ASP A 63 5.03 12.12 7.93
C ASP A 63 3.82 12.52 8.78
N GLN A 64 4.07 12.81 10.06
CA GLN A 64 3.03 13.17 11.03
C GLN A 64 2.28 14.47 10.68
N ARG A 65 2.88 15.40 9.94
CA ARG A 65 2.21 16.66 9.57
C ARG A 65 1.08 16.42 8.57
N ARG A 66 1.04 15.26 7.92
CA ARG A 66 0.02 14.89 6.94
C ARG A 66 -1.05 13.95 7.51
N GLU A 67 -0.97 13.59 8.80
CA GLU A 67 -2.00 12.76 9.46
C GLU A 67 -3.34 13.51 9.60
N ASP A 68 -3.29 14.84 9.76
CA ASP A 68 -4.47 15.70 9.97
C ASP A 68 -5.06 16.27 8.66
N HIS A 69 -4.47 15.94 7.50
CA HIS A 69 -4.96 16.39 6.18
C HIS A 69 -6.13 15.53 5.72
#